data_AF-A0A2D7Y667-F1
#
_entry.id   AF-A0A2D7Y667-F1
#
_cell.length_a   1.000
_cell.length_b   1.000
_cell.length_c   1.000
_cell.angle_alpha   90.00
_cell.angle_beta   90.00
_cell.angle_gamma   90.00
#
_symmetry.space_group_name_H-M   'P 1'
#
loop_
_entity.id
_entity.type
_entity.pdbx_description
1 polymer ?
#
loop_
_entity_poly.entity_id
_entity_poly.type
_entity_poly.pdbx_seq_one_letter_code
_entity_poly.pdbx_strand_id
1 'polypeptide(L)'
;MTDHSLEHRFTEIFQPIFMWGVGAFELILILYTLYMEFVTGTGPSLLGMILPVSIVIAVVWAVLASLISLIIIALKQRASQTKP
;
A
#
# COMPACT_ATOMS: atom_id res chain seq x y z
N MET A 1 -7.59 27.07 -12.42
CA MET A 1 -6.59 26.48 -13.33
C MET A 1 -5.70 25.57 -12.48
N THR A 2 -6.31 24.59 -11.79
CA THR A 2 -5.74 23.97 -10.57
C THR A 2 -5.99 22.46 -10.43
N ASP A 3 -6.84 21.84 -11.26
CA ASP A 3 -7.12 20.39 -11.18
C ASP A 3 -5.98 19.52 -11.75
N HIS A 4 -5.38 19.93 -12.88
CA HIS A 4 -4.34 19.13 -13.52
C HIS A 4 -3.07 18.96 -12.67
N SER A 5 -2.73 19.94 -11.83
CA SER A 5 -1.54 19.85 -10.97
C SER A 5 -1.72 18.88 -9.80
N LEU A 6 -2.95 18.70 -9.32
CA LEU A 6 -3.24 17.80 -8.20
C LEU A 6 -3.27 16.34 -8.69
N GLU A 7 -3.91 16.06 -9.82
CA GLU A 7 -3.88 14.73 -10.45
C GLU A 7 -2.47 14.31 -10.84
N HIS A 8 -1.68 15.21 -11.43
CA HIS A 8 -0.30 14.90 -11.81
C HIS A 8 0.55 14.57 -10.58
N ARG A 9 0.51 15.43 -9.55
CA ARG A 9 1.27 15.20 -8.32
C ARG A 9 0.81 13.97 -7.57
N PHE A 10 -0.49 13.69 -7.56
CA PHE A 10 -1.01 12.47 -6.97
C PHE A 10 -0.50 11.24 -7.72
N THR A 11 -0.65 11.21 -9.04
CA THR A 11 -0.22 10.06 -9.85
C THR A 11 1.29 9.83 -9.72
N GLU A 12 2.07 10.90 -9.76
CA GLU A 12 3.53 10.86 -9.65
C GLU A 12 4.02 10.34 -8.29
N ILE A 13 3.30 10.63 -7.20
CA ILE A 13 3.68 10.17 -5.85
C ILE A 13 3.03 8.82 -5.52
N PHE A 14 1.74 8.66 -5.80
CA PHE A 14 0.95 7.51 -5.40
C PHE A 14 1.21 6.29 -6.26
N GLN A 15 1.42 6.43 -7.57
CA GLN A 15 1.68 5.29 -8.44
C GLN A 15 2.95 4.50 -8.05
N PRO A 16 4.12 5.12 -7.81
CA PRO A 16 5.29 4.38 -7.35
C PRO A 16 5.09 3.78 -5.96
N ILE A 17 4.45 4.51 -5.03
CA ILE A 17 4.12 3.97 -3.69
C ILE A 17 3.18 2.78 -3.80
N PHE A 18 2.18 2.82 -4.68
CA PHE A 18 1.24 1.74 -4.89
C PHE A 18 1.93 0.51 -5.49
N MET A 19 2.75 0.69 -6.54
CA MET A 19 3.48 -0.40 -7.20
C MET A 19 4.50 -1.06 -6.28
N TRP A 20 5.22 -0.28 -5.46
CA TRP A 20 6.28 -0.80 -4.59
C TRP A 20 5.81 -1.14 -3.17
N GLY A 21 4.67 -0.60 -2.73
CA GLY A 21 4.25 -0.64 -1.34
C GLY A 21 4.08 -2.05 -0.80
N VAL A 22 3.28 -2.89 -1.47
CA VAL A 22 3.11 -4.30 -1.07
C VAL A 22 4.46 -5.01 -1.02
N GLY A 23 5.29 -4.84 -2.06
CA GLY A 23 6.60 -5.46 -2.14
C GLY A 23 7.54 -5.04 -1.01
N ALA A 24 7.51 -3.77 -0.60
CA ALA A 24 8.29 -3.28 0.53
C ALA A 24 7.80 -3.87 1.85
N PHE A 25 6.48 -3.96 2.06
CA PHE A 25 5.92 -4.58 3.27
C PHE A 25 6.23 -6.08 3.35
N GLU A 26 6.07 -6.80 2.23
CA GLU A 26 6.44 -8.22 2.10
C GLU A 26 7.93 -8.44 2.40
N LEU A 27 8.81 -7.62 1.83
CA LEU A 27 10.25 -7.73 2.05
C LEU A 27 10.62 -7.51 3.52
N ILE A 28 10.04 -6.49 4.16
CA ILE A 28 10.26 -6.23 5.59
C ILE A 28 9.76 -7.41 6.43
N LEU A 29 8.60 -7.96 6.11
CA LEU A 29 8.02 -9.11 6.80
C LEU A 29 8.94 -10.32 6.72
N ILE A 30 9.43 -10.64 5.52
CA ILE A 30 10.37 -11.74 5.28
C ILE A 30 11.68 -11.53 6.07
N LEU A 31 12.27 -10.34 5.99
CA LEU A 31 13.50 -10.01 6.70
C LEU A 31 13.31 -10.09 8.22
N TYR A 32 12.19 -9.60 8.74
CA TYR A 32 11.85 -9.68 10.15
C TYR A 32 11.73 -11.13 10.61
N THR A 33 11.06 -11.98 9.83
CA THR A 33 10.91 -13.38 10.21
C THR A 33 12.22 -14.15 10.15
N LEU A 34 13.04 -13.91 9.12
CA LEU A 34 14.40 -14.46 9.04
C LEU A 34 15.26 -14.05 10.24
N TYR A 35 15.18 -12.77 10.62
CA TYR A 35 15.88 -12.27 11.81
C TYR A 35 15.38 -12.96 13.09
N MET A 36 14.06 -13.08 13.25
CA MET A 36 13.49 -13.75 14.42
C MET A 36 13.89 -15.22 14.47
N GLU A 37 13.78 -15.96 13.36
CA GLU A 37 14.25 -17.35 13.26
C GLU A 37 15.73 -17.49 13.66
N PHE A 38 16.58 -16.55 13.22
CA PHE A 38 18.00 -16.53 13.58
C PHE A 38 18.23 -16.28 15.08
N VAL A 39 17.48 -15.36 15.70
CA VAL A 39 17.65 -14.99 17.11
C VAL A 39 17.07 -16.03 18.07
N THR A 40 15.90 -16.59 17.75
CA THR A 40 15.19 -17.54 18.63
C THR A 40 15.66 -18.97 18.47
N GLY A 41 16.43 -19.28 17.41
CA GLY A 41 16.86 -20.65 17.09
C GLY A 41 15.70 -21.57 16.75
N THR A 42 14.49 -21.03 16.55
CA THR A 42 13.36 -21.79 16.04
C THR A 42 13.60 -22.03 14.56
N GLY A 43 13.65 -23.29 14.14
CA GLY A 43 13.76 -23.67 12.72
C GLY A 43 12.62 -23.11 11.85
N PRO A 44 12.59 -23.44 10.53
CA PRO A 44 11.83 -22.75 9.45
C PRO A 44 10.29 -22.76 9.58
N SER A 45 9.76 -23.10 10.74
CA SER A 45 8.34 -23.11 11.11
C SER A 45 7.68 -21.72 11.07
N LEU A 46 8.44 -20.63 11.21
CA LEU A 46 7.85 -19.30 11.20
C LEU A 46 7.46 -18.89 9.77
N LEU A 47 8.21 -19.30 8.75
CA LEU A 47 7.84 -19.11 7.33
C LEU A 47 6.42 -19.59 6.99
N GLY A 48 5.96 -20.68 7.59
CA GLY A 48 4.60 -21.20 7.40
C GLY A 48 3.49 -20.31 7.97
N MET A 49 3.78 -19.53 9.01
CA MET A 49 2.85 -18.54 9.57
C MET A 49 2.84 -17.21 8.81
N ILE A 50 3.88 -16.91 8.02
CA ILE A 50 3.99 -15.66 7.27
C ILE A 50 3.00 -15.62 6.12
N LEU A 51 2.77 -16.74 5.44
CA LEU A 51 1.90 -16.80 4.25
C LEU A 51 0.50 -16.22 4.50
N PRO A 52 -0.23 -16.60 5.57
CA PRO A 52 -1.49 -15.95 5.92
C PRO A 52 -1.37 -14.44 6.18
N VAL A 53 -0.29 -14.01 6.85
CA VAL A 53 -0.06 -12.60 7.21
C VAL A 53 0.23 -11.76 5.97
N SER A 54 1.03 -12.29 5.04
CA SER A 54 1.31 -11.73 3.72
C SER A 54 0.01 -11.47 2.94
N ILE A 55 -0.88 -12.47 2.88
CA ILE A 55 -2.19 -12.32 2.20
C ILE A 55 -3.01 -11.19 2.84
N VAL A 56 -3.05 -11.11 4.18
CA VAL A 56 -3.77 -10.04 4.88
C VAL A 56 -3.19 -8.67 4.55
N ILE A 57 -1.86 -8.53 4.54
CA ILE A 57 -1.18 -7.27 4.19
C ILE A 57 -1.52 -6.85 2.76
N ALA A 58 -1.48 -7.77 1.80
CA ALA A 58 -1.83 -7.49 0.42
C ALA A 58 -3.29 -7.01 0.27
N VAL A 59 -4.23 -7.66 0.96
CA VAL A 59 -5.64 -7.26 0.96
C VAL A 59 -5.84 -5.88 1.58
N VAL A 60 -5.24 -5.63 2.74
CA VAL A 60 -5.34 -4.32 3.43
C VAL A 60 -4.76 -3.22 2.55
N TRP A 61 -3.61 -3.47 1.90
CA TRP A 61 -3.00 -2.50 0.99
C TRP A 61 -3.89 -2.17 -0.21
N ALA A 62 -4.48 -3.20 -0.83
CA ALA A 62 -5.40 -3.02 -1.95
C ALA A 62 -6.65 -2.22 -1.55
N VAL A 63 -7.24 -2.51 -0.39
CA VAL A 63 -8.38 -1.75 0.15
C VAL A 63 -7.98 -0.30 0.40
N LEU A 64 -6.85 -0.06 1.06
CA LEU A 64 -6.38 1.30 1.35
C LEU A 64 -6.16 2.11 0.06
N ALA A 65 -5.53 1.49 -0.94
CA ALA A 65 -5.29 2.12 -2.23
C ALA A 65 -6.58 2.47 -2.98
N SER A 66 -7.58 1.58 -2.91
CA SER A 66 -8.90 1.84 -3.49
C SER A 66 -9.61 3.01 -2.80
N LEU A 67 -9.56 3.09 -1.47
CA LEU A 67 -10.16 4.18 -0.70
C LEU A 67 -9.50 5.53 -1.01
N ILE A 68 -8.18 5.58 -1.09
CA ILE A 68 -7.45 6.81 -1.44
C ILE A 68 -7.86 7.27 -2.85
N SER A 69 -7.95 6.34 -3.80
CA SER A 69 -8.39 6.63 -5.16
C SER A 69 -9.83 7.18 -5.20
N LEU A 70 -10.75 6.58 -4.44
CA LEU A 70 -12.13 7.03 -4.33
C LEU A 70 -12.25 8.44 -3.70
N ILE A 71 -11.48 8.72 -2.66
CA ILE A 71 -11.46 10.04 -2.01
C ILE A 71 -11.05 11.12 -3.02
N ILE A 72 -10.06 10.85 -3.86
CA ILE A 72 -9.57 11.82 -4.84
C ILE A 72 -10.60 12.05 -5.95
N ILE A 73 -11.23 10.98 -6.44
CA ILE A 73 -12.34 11.10 -7.40
C ILE A 73 -13.47 11.94 -6.79
N ALA A 74 -13.83 11.71 -5.53
CA ALA A 74 -14.87 12.47 -4.84
C ALA A 74 -14.50 13.95 -4.65
N LEU A 75 -13.25 14.25 -4.29
CA LEU A 75 -12.75 15.62 -4.18
C LEU A 75 -12.81 16.34 -5.54
N LYS A 76 -12.41 15.67 -6.63
CA LYS A 76 -12.47 16.20 -8.00
C LYS A 76 -13.91 16.48 -8.45
N GLN A 77 -14.84 15.54 -8.19
CA GLN A 77 -16.26 15.74 -8.50
C GLN A 77 -16.84 16.94 -7.76
N ARG A 78 -16.53 17.11 -6.46
CA ARG A 78 -16.94 18.28 -5.70
C ARG A 78 -16.37 19.57 -6.27
N ALA A 79 -15.07 19.62 -6.58
CA ALA A 79 -14.43 20.80 -7.16
C ALA A 79 -15.00 21.19 -8.52
N SER A 80 -15.43 20.21 -9.33
CA SER A 80 -16.03 20.44 -10.64
C SER A 80 -17.45 21.00 -10.56
N GLN A 81 -18.22 20.64 -9.52
CA GLN A 81 -19.60 21.14 -9.34
C GLN A 81 -19.67 22.54 -8.71
N THR A 82 -18.60 23.05 -8.13
CA THR A 82 -18.55 24.41 -7.55
C THR A 82 -18.19 25.50 -8.56
N LYS A 83 -18.04 25.16 -9.85
CA LYS A 83 -17.74 26.12 -10.90
C LYS A 83 -19.06 26.53 -11.60
N PRO A 84 -19.48 27.81 -11.53
CA PRO A 84 -20.66 28.29 -12.26
C PRO A 84 -20.45 28.26 -13.78
#